data_AF-A0AAW9MWH0-F1
#
_entry.id   AF-A0AAW9MWH0-F1
#
_cell.length_a   1.000
_cell.length_b   1.000
_cell.length_c   1.000
_cell.angle_alpha   90.00
_cell.angle_beta   90.00
_cell.angle_gamma   90.00
#
_symmetry.space_group_name_H-M   'P 1'
#
loop_
_entity.id
_entity.type
_entity.pdbx_description
1 polymer ?
#
loop_
_entity_poly.entity_id
_entity_poly.type
_entity_poly.pdbx_seq_one_letter_code
_entity_poly.pdbx_strand_id
1 'polypeptide(L)'
;MKFEDLREKVLDWAMDKDLLHEENAEKQFMKFMEEVFEFKVEMVENKEINKDPEVTSEYKEFARHNLMLEMGDVFVSLIILCRQLNLDPVKCLELAYDKIKLREGKTIDGTF
;
A
#
# COMPACT_ATOMS: atom_id res chain seq x y z
N MET A 1 6.30 -4.76 -15.51
CA MET A 1 5.58 -5.92 -14.93
C MET A 1 4.14 -5.51 -14.71
N LYS A 2 3.18 -6.42 -14.87
CA LYS A 2 1.78 -6.18 -14.49
C LYS A 2 1.61 -6.36 -12.99
N PHE A 3 0.50 -5.87 -12.44
CA PHE A 3 0.20 -6.00 -11.01
C PHE A 3 0.13 -7.47 -10.59
N GLU A 4 -0.52 -8.29 -11.42
CA GLU A 4 -0.69 -9.72 -11.23
C GLU A 4 0.68 -10.43 -11.18
N ASP A 5 1.62 -10.06 -12.06
CA ASP A 5 2.98 -10.61 -12.05
C ASP A 5 3.72 -10.29 -10.73
N LEU A 6 3.53 -9.08 -10.19
CA LEU A 6 4.14 -8.66 -8.92
C LEU A 6 3.47 -9.35 -7.73
N ARG A 7 2.15 -9.50 -7.76
CA ARG A 7 1.38 -10.22 -6.75
C ARG A 7 1.89 -11.65 -6.59
N GLU A 8 2.04 -12.39 -7.70
CA GLU A 8 2.56 -13.76 -7.62
C GLU A 8 3.97 -13.80 -7.02
N LYS A 9 4.88 -12.88 -7.41
CA LYS A 9 6.22 -12.83 -6.80
C LYS A 9 6.22 -12.52 -5.30
N VAL A 10 5.31 -11.67 -4.84
CA VAL A 10 5.13 -11.40 -3.40
C VAL A 10 4.66 -12.66 -2.67
N LEU A 11 3.71 -13.40 -3.26
CA LEU A 11 3.21 -14.63 -2.68
C LEU A 11 4.26 -15.75 -2.66
N ASP A 12 5.05 -15.89 -3.73
CA ASP A 12 6.17 -16.82 -3.79
C ASP A 12 7.20 -16.51 -2.71
N TRP A 13 7.60 -15.23 -2.58
CA TRP A 13 8.50 -14.81 -1.51
C TRP A 13 7.92 -15.08 -0.13
N ALA A 14 6.63 -14.79 0.10
CA ALA A 14 5.99 -15.02 1.40
C ALA A 14 5.86 -16.52 1.73
N MET A 15 5.65 -17.36 0.71
CA MET A 15 5.66 -18.82 0.83
C MET A 15 7.06 -19.32 1.22
N ASP A 16 8.11 -18.82 0.56
CA ASP A 16 9.51 -19.15 0.88
C ASP A 16 9.90 -18.72 2.31
N LYS A 17 9.21 -17.73 2.87
CA LYS A 17 9.38 -17.26 4.25
C LYS A 17 8.42 -17.90 5.27
N ASP A 18 7.63 -18.88 4.83
CA ASP A 18 6.66 -19.58 5.69
C ASP A 18 5.66 -18.63 6.37
N LEU A 19 5.19 -17.61 5.64
CA LEU A 19 4.28 -16.59 6.17
C LEU A 19 2.80 -16.91 5.94
N LEU A 20 2.47 -17.82 5.02
CA LEU A 20 1.10 -17.99 4.49
C LEU A 20 0.19 -18.88 5.35
N HIS A 21 0.16 -18.63 6.66
CA HIS A 21 -0.66 -19.34 7.63
C HIS A 21 -1.86 -18.50 8.08
N GLU A 22 -3.05 -19.07 8.11
CA GLU A 22 -4.31 -18.36 8.44
C GLU A 22 -4.28 -17.81 9.88
N GLU A 23 -3.71 -18.58 10.81
CA GLU A 23 -3.56 -18.19 12.22
C GLU A 23 -2.65 -16.97 12.44
N ASN A 24 -1.85 -16.59 11.43
CA ASN A 24 -0.99 -15.41 11.49
C ASN A 24 -1.69 -14.13 11.02
N ALA A 25 -2.93 -14.21 10.52
CA ALA A 25 -3.65 -13.07 9.94
C ALA A 25 -3.74 -11.86 10.88
N GLU A 26 -3.96 -12.06 12.18
CA GLU A 26 -4.00 -10.94 13.14
C GLU A 26 -2.64 -10.24 13.27
N LYS A 27 -1.53 -11.00 13.32
CA LYS A 27 -0.18 -10.43 13.37
C LYS A 27 0.18 -9.74 12.06
N GLN A 28 -0.21 -10.33 10.94
CA GLN A 28 -0.01 -9.71 9.63
C GLN A 28 -0.83 -8.44 9.46
N PHE A 29 -2.05 -8.37 10.02
CA PHE A 29 -2.83 -7.14 10.07
C PHE A 29 -2.09 -6.04 10.83
N MET A 30 -1.46 -6.39 11.96
CA MET A 30 -0.62 -5.43 12.70
C MET A 30 0.57 -4.96 11.86
N LYS A 31 1.24 -5.85 11.11
CA LYS A 31 2.31 -5.46 10.18
C LYS A 31 1.77 -4.56 9.06
N PHE A 32 0.63 -4.89 8.46
CA PHE A 32 -0.02 -4.02 7.48
C PHE A 32 -0.30 -2.61 8.03
N MET A 33 -0.75 -2.50 9.29
CA MET A 33 -0.93 -1.20 9.93
C MET A 33 0.39 -0.47 10.16
N GLU A 34 1.47 -1.16 10.52
CA GLU A 34 2.82 -0.61 10.63
C GLU A 34 3.26 0.02 9.31
N GLU A 35 3.17 -0.71 8.18
CA GLU A 35 3.52 -0.19 6.85
C GLU A 35 2.68 1.05 6.46
N VAL A 36 1.39 1.06 6.82
CA VAL A 36 0.52 2.23 6.58
C VAL A 36 1.00 3.46 7.35
N PHE A 37 1.53 3.28 8.57
CA PHE A 37 2.09 4.38 9.34
C PHE A 37 3.47 4.81 8.85
N GLU A 38 4.33 3.89 8.42
CA GLU A 38 5.63 4.21 7.80
C GLU A 38 5.42 5.00 6.50
N PHE A 39 4.51 4.56 5.63
CA PHE A 39 4.08 5.33 4.46
C PHE A 39 3.57 6.72 4.82
N LYS A 40 2.78 6.85 5.91
CA LYS A 40 2.28 8.16 6.34
C LYS A 40 3.41 9.10 6.78
N VAL A 41 4.45 8.58 7.42
CA VAL A 41 5.64 9.37 7.81
C VAL A 41 6.33 9.90 6.55
N GLU A 42 6.67 9.03 5.60
CA GLU A 42 7.29 9.44 4.34
C GLU A 42 6.42 10.42 3.54
N MET A 43 5.09 10.27 3.58
CA MET A 43 4.18 11.20 2.92
C MET A 43 4.25 12.61 3.53
N VAL A 44 4.37 12.72 4.85
CA VAL A 44 4.54 14.00 5.54
C VAL A 44 5.91 14.59 5.23
N GLU A 45 6.97 13.80 5.33
CA GLU A 45 8.33 14.25 5.03
C GLU A 45 8.47 14.74 3.59
N ASN A 46 8.00 13.95 2.62
CA ASN A 46 8.02 14.31 1.20
C ASN A 46 7.29 15.64 0.93
N LYS A 47 6.17 15.89 1.63
CA LYS A 47 5.43 17.15 1.52
C LYS A 47 6.22 18.34 2.04
N GLU A 48 6.90 18.21 3.19
CA GLU A 48 7.70 19.31 3.74
C GLU A 48 8.95 19.57 2.91
N ILE A 49 9.65 18.51 2.49
CA ILE A 49 10.80 18.57 1.57
C ILE A 49 10.45 19.30 0.27
N ASN A 50 9.27 19.05 -0.29
CA ASN A 50 8.85 19.69 -1.54
C ASN A 50 8.55 21.19 -1.41
N LYS A 51 8.20 21.68 -0.21
CA LYS A 51 7.96 23.10 0.05
C LYS A 51 9.25 23.90 0.23
N ASP A 52 10.32 23.24 0.65
CA ASP A 52 11.59 23.90 0.89
C ASP A 52 12.29 24.23 -0.44
N PRO A 53 12.53 25.52 -0.75
CA PRO A 53 13.22 25.94 -1.97
C PRO A 53 14.74 25.70 -1.92
N GLU A 54 15.33 25.50 -0.74
CA GLU A 54 16.78 25.27 -0.56
C GLU A 54 17.17 23.81 -0.81
N VAL A 55 16.21 22.89 -0.71
CA VAL A 55 16.44 21.46 -0.95
C VAL A 55 16.66 21.18 -2.43
N THR A 56 17.74 20.43 -2.73
CA THR A 56 18.14 20.07 -4.08
C THR A 56 17.13 19.12 -4.75
N SER A 57 17.05 19.18 -6.08
CA SER A 57 16.21 18.26 -6.86
C SER A 57 16.56 16.79 -6.62
N GLU A 58 17.85 16.46 -6.49
CA GLU A 58 18.32 15.10 -6.18
C GLU A 58 17.75 14.58 -4.86
N TYR A 59 17.73 15.40 -3.82
CA TYR A 59 17.15 15.00 -2.54
C TYR A 59 15.62 14.88 -2.60
N LYS A 60 14.94 15.71 -3.40
CA LYS A 60 13.48 15.55 -3.64
C LYS A 60 13.16 14.26 -4.36
N GLU A 61 13.99 13.85 -5.32
CA GLU A 61 13.85 12.55 -6.00
C GLU A 61 14.10 11.39 -5.04
N PHE A 62 15.11 11.49 -4.17
CA PHE A 62 15.35 10.52 -3.10
C PHE A 62 14.14 10.37 -2.16
N ALA A 63 13.61 11.47 -1.64
CA ALA A 63 12.42 11.43 -0.79
C ALA A 63 11.20 10.88 -1.53
N ARG A 64 11.09 11.14 -2.85
CA ARG A 64 10.01 10.58 -3.66
C ARG A 64 10.18 9.08 -3.85
N HIS A 65 11.41 8.60 -3.95
CA HIS A 65 11.72 7.18 -4.03
C HIS A 65 11.31 6.46 -2.73
N ASN A 66 11.69 6.98 -1.56
CA ASN A 66 11.27 6.39 -0.26
C ASN A 66 9.75 6.33 -0.13
N LEU A 67 9.05 7.41 -0.48
CA LEU A 67 7.59 7.42 -0.50
C LEU A 67 6.98 6.32 -1.40
N MET A 68 7.65 5.98 -2.51
CA MET A 68 7.23 4.89 -3.39
C MET A 68 7.54 3.51 -2.81
N LEU A 69 8.64 3.35 -2.07
CA LEU A 69 9.00 2.11 -1.37
C LEU A 69 7.96 1.79 -0.29
N GLU A 70 7.69 2.71 0.63
CA GLU A 70 6.75 2.47 1.73
C GLU A 70 5.31 2.24 1.24
N MET A 71 4.91 2.91 0.15
CA MET A 71 3.63 2.59 -0.52
C MET A 71 3.64 1.16 -1.07
N GLY A 72 4.78 0.70 -1.59
CA GLY A 72 5.00 -0.67 -2.02
C GLY A 72 4.84 -1.66 -0.87
N ASP A 73 5.40 -1.37 0.30
CA ASP A 73 5.33 -2.26 1.47
C ASP A 73 3.90 -2.37 2.04
N VAL A 74 3.09 -1.31 1.93
CA VAL A 74 1.63 -1.39 2.15
C VAL A 74 0.98 -2.41 1.20
N PHE A 75 1.34 -2.44 -0.09
CA PHE A 75 0.83 -3.46 -1.00
C PHE A 75 1.33 -4.86 -0.65
N VAL A 76 2.61 -5.03 -0.32
CA VAL A 76 3.19 -6.33 0.05
C VAL A 76 2.46 -6.91 1.26
N SER A 77 2.38 -6.13 2.34
CA SER A 77 1.73 -6.57 3.59
C SER A 77 0.24 -6.87 3.40
N LEU A 78 -0.47 -6.09 2.58
CA LEU A 78 -1.88 -6.32 2.24
C LEU A 78 -2.10 -7.57 1.38
N ILE A 79 -1.24 -7.83 0.38
CA ILE A 79 -1.34 -9.03 -0.46
C ILE A 79 -1.18 -10.30 0.38
N ILE A 80 -0.19 -10.30 1.28
CA ILE A 80 0.04 -11.42 2.21
C ILE A 80 -1.16 -11.60 3.14
N LEU A 81 -1.68 -10.51 3.72
CA LEU A 81 -2.85 -10.55 4.58
C LEU A 81 -4.08 -11.11 3.86
N CYS A 82 -4.35 -10.65 2.63
CA CYS A 82 -5.44 -11.19 1.82
C CYS A 82 -5.27 -12.69 1.61
N ARG A 83 -4.05 -13.17 1.31
CA ARG A 83 -3.79 -14.60 1.13
C ARG A 83 -4.01 -15.42 2.39
N GLN A 84 -3.62 -14.92 3.56
CA GLN A 84 -3.86 -15.57 4.86
C GLN A 84 -5.35 -15.63 5.21
N LEU A 85 -6.12 -14.61 4.82
CA LEU A 85 -7.58 -14.56 4.98
C LEU A 85 -8.36 -15.27 3.86
N ASN A 86 -7.67 -15.93 2.92
CA ASN A 86 -8.26 -16.55 1.74
C ASN A 86 -9.13 -15.60 0.89
N LEU A 87 -8.67 -14.35 0.73
CA LEU A 87 -9.29 -13.30 -0.07
C LEU A 87 -8.48 -13.06 -1.35
N ASP A 88 -9.17 -12.82 -2.46
CA ASP A 88 -8.57 -12.31 -3.69
C ASP A 88 -8.65 -10.77 -3.72
N PRO A 89 -7.51 -10.05 -3.68
CA PRO A 89 -7.48 -8.59 -3.72
C PRO A 89 -8.22 -8.00 -4.93
N VAL A 90 -8.18 -8.66 -6.09
CA VAL A 90 -8.86 -8.18 -7.30
C VAL A 90 -10.37 -8.25 -7.12
N LYS A 91 -10.87 -9.35 -6.55
CA LYS A 91 -12.30 -9.50 -6.26
C LYS A 91 -12.76 -8.50 -5.19
N CYS A 92 -11.97 -8.28 -4.15
CA CYS A 92 -12.24 -7.26 -3.14
C CYS A 92 -12.35 -5.86 -3.77
N LEU A 93 -11.44 -5.51 -4.68
CA LEU A 93 -11.46 -4.23 -5.38
C LEU A 93 -12.67 -4.11 -6.33
N GLU A 94 -13.02 -5.17 -7.07
CA GLU A 94 -14.20 -5.18 -7.93
C GLU A 94 -15.48 -4.89 -7.14
N LEU A 95 -15.68 -5.58 -6.01
CA LEU A 95 -16.84 -5.35 -5.13
C LEU A 95 -16.86 -3.93 -4.56
N ALA A 96 -15.70 -3.38 -4.18
CA ALA A 96 -15.58 -2.01 -3.71
C ALA A 96 -15.91 -1.00 -4.83
N TYR A 97 -15.41 -1.23 -6.04
CA TYR A 97 -15.67 -0.40 -7.22
C TYR A 97 -17.18 -0.36 -7.55
N ASP A 98 -17.83 -1.52 -7.57
CA ASP A 98 -19.26 -1.64 -7.83
C ASP A 98 -20.11 -0.85 -6.82
N LYS A 99 -19.63 -0.74 -5.58
CA LYS A 99 -20.25 0.09 -4.54
C LYS A 99 -20.00 1.59 -4.76
N ILE A 100 -18.76 2.01 -5.08
CA ILE A 100 -18.43 3.44 -5.18
C ILE A 100 -18.92 4.09 -6.49
N LYS A 101 -19.05 3.33 -7.59
CA LYS A 101 -19.52 3.85 -8.89
C LYS A 101 -20.97 4.34 -8.87
N LEU A 102 -21.74 3.89 -7.88
CA LEU A 102 -23.13 4.27 -7.67
C LEU A 102 -23.28 5.47 -6.72
N ARG A 103 -22.19 5.97 -6.13
CA ARG A 103 -22.27 7.10 -5.19
C ARG A 103 -22.57 8.38 -5.95
N GLU A 104 -23.56 9.11 -5.45
CA GLU A 104 -23.85 10.48 -5.86
C GLU A 104 -23.15 11.44 -4.89
N GLY A 105 -22.55 12.51 -5.41
CA GLY A 105 -21.76 13.43 -4.62
C GLY A 105 -20.85 14.29 -5.49
N LYS A 106 -20.19 15.26 -4.88
CA LYS A 106 -19.15 16.05 -5.52
C LYS A 106 -18.02 16.26 -4.51
N THR A 107 -16.80 16.22 -4.99
CA THR A 107 -15.65 16.55 -4.15
C THR A 107 -15.71 18.00 -3.69
N ILE A 108 -15.65 18.21 -2.38
CA ILE A 108 -15.54 19.52 -1.74
C ILE A 108 -14.31 19.46 -0.83
N ASP A 109 -13.38 20.40 -1.00
CA ASP A 109 -12.14 20.49 -0.21
C ASP A 109 -11.34 19.17 -0.16
N GLY A 110 -11.30 18.46 -1.28
CA GLY A 110 -10.52 17.22 -1.44
C GLY A 110 -11.19 15.96 -0.87
N THR A 111 -12.42 16.06 -0.35
CA THR A 111 -13.22 14.93 0.12
C THR A 111 -14.41 14.71 -0.80
N PHE A 112 -14.57 13.49 -1.33
CA PHE A 112 -15.70 13.09 -2.20
C PHE A 112 -16.99 12.88 -1.41
#